data_AF-A0A7C1SEB8-F1
#
_entry.id   AF-A0A7C1SEB8-F1
#
_cell.length_a   1.000
_cell.length_b   1.000
_cell.length_c   1.000
_cell.angle_alpha   90.00
_cell.angle_beta   90.00
_cell.angle_gamma   90.00
#
_symmetry.space_group_name_H-M   'P 1'
#
loop_
_entity.id
_entity.type
_entity.pdbx_description
1 polymer ?
#
loop_
_entity_poly.entity_id
_entity_poly.type
_entity_poly.pdbx_seq_one_letter_code
_entity_poly.pdbx_strand_id
1 'polypeptide(L)'
;MANIPDQKYDDIFRDFLSEVDPIRLKEPFAETLGAFKKEDTVLKYTYIDVVKMAGHACPTTAGAFLCCREALKKLYPDEIPIRGDISIEIHGEPDEGVYGVIGQVFTLLTGAAPASGFRGLGHKFKRKDLLKFCLKKNDSNTLSFDFKRLDNNRTVCVTYDPGKIPFAREKAVRLGELLEKVVWEAAKKDERIEFQNLWMEKVRDMLVEEKEMNRWIKIGEKNE
;
A
#
# COMPACT_ATOMS: atom_id res chain seq x y z
N MET A 1 -4.79 15.94 -30.74
CA MET A 1 -4.54 15.17 -29.51
C MET A 1 -3.42 15.86 -28.74
N ALA A 2 -3.76 16.63 -27.70
CA ALA A 2 -2.74 17.24 -26.86
C ALA A 2 -2.23 16.17 -25.88
N ASN A 3 -0.94 15.85 -25.94
CA ASN A 3 -0.23 15.16 -24.87
C ASN A 3 -0.38 16.04 -23.63
N ILE A 4 -1.26 15.65 -22.71
CA ILE A 4 -1.28 16.20 -21.36
C ILE A 4 0.01 15.66 -20.73
N PRO A 5 0.97 16.53 -20.34
CA PRO A 5 2.16 16.07 -19.64
C PRO A 5 1.71 15.25 -18.44
N ASP A 6 2.28 14.03 -18.27
CA ASP A 6 2.19 13.32 -16.99
C ASP A 6 2.48 14.35 -15.90
N GLN A 7 1.62 14.43 -14.90
CA GLN A 7 1.66 15.44 -13.85
C GLN A 7 3.08 15.59 -13.28
N LYS A 8 3.80 16.62 -13.73
CA LYS A 8 5.03 17.15 -13.12
C LYS A 8 4.69 17.86 -11.78
N TYR A 9 3.87 17.24 -10.95
CA TYR A 9 3.36 17.86 -9.72
C TYR A 9 4.27 17.68 -8.52
N ASP A 10 5.32 16.86 -8.63
CA ASP A 10 5.97 16.30 -7.45
C ASP A 10 7.50 16.49 -7.43
N ASP A 11 7.99 17.63 -7.95
CA ASP A 11 9.40 18.08 -7.80
C ASP A 11 9.82 18.30 -6.31
N ILE A 12 8.88 18.13 -5.38
CA ILE A 12 9.09 18.26 -3.93
C ILE A 12 9.41 16.94 -3.24
N PHE A 13 9.21 15.80 -3.91
CA PHE A 13 9.49 14.46 -3.38
C PHE A 13 10.85 13.93 -3.83
N ARG A 14 11.34 12.87 -3.19
CA ARG A 14 12.52 12.14 -3.70
C ARG A 14 12.18 11.55 -5.06
N ASP A 15 13.02 11.80 -6.07
CA ASP A 15 12.79 11.42 -7.48
C ASP A 15 12.31 9.97 -7.64
N PHE A 16 12.97 9.03 -6.96
CA PHE A 16 12.65 7.59 -7.05
C PHE A 16 11.21 7.24 -6.64
N LEU A 17 10.54 8.06 -5.82
CA LEU A 17 9.15 7.79 -5.41
C LEU A 17 8.19 7.88 -6.60
N SER A 18 8.55 8.64 -7.64
CA SER A 18 7.80 8.73 -8.88
C SER A 18 8.07 7.58 -9.86
N GLU A 19 9.16 6.82 -9.63
CA GLU A 19 9.56 5.67 -10.46
C GLU A 19 8.79 4.38 -10.12
N VAL A 20 8.11 4.35 -8.97
CA VAL A 20 7.37 3.18 -8.49
C VAL A 20 6.17 2.89 -9.40
N ASP A 21 6.08 1.66 -9.94
CA ASP A 21 4.97 1.27 -10.82
C ASP A 21 3.61 1.44 -10.11
N PRO A 22 2.69 2.25 -10.66
CA PRO A 22 1.42 2.56 -10.01
C PRO A 22 0.41 1.42 -10.09
N ILE A 23 -0.52 1.42 -9.14
CA ILE A 23 -1.71 0.56 -9.19
C ILE A 23 -2.74 1.22 -10.12
N ARG A 24 -3.20 0.47 -11.13
CA ARG A 24 -4.18 0.95 -12.12
C ARG A 24 -5.55 0.36 -11.80
N LEU A 25 -6.58 1.20 -11.74
CA LEU A 25 -7.94 0.82 -11.32
C LEU A 25 -9.01 1.49 -12.16
N LYS A 26 -10.11 0.80 -12.42
CA LYS A 26 -11.37 1.43 -12.84
C LYS A 26 -12.12 1.95 -11.61
N GLU A 27 -12.78 3.11 -11.72
CA GLU A 27 -13.60 3.68 -10.65
C GLU A 27 -15.02 4.03 -11.16
N PRO A 28 -15.90 3.02 -11.29
CA PRO A 28 -17.25 3.20 -11.81
C PRO A 28 -18.11 4.15 -10.97
N PHE A 29 -17.81 4.33 -9.68
CA PHE A 29 -18.58 5.25 -8.85
C PHE A 29 -18.32 6.70 -9.25
N ALA A 30 -17.05 7.07 -9.43
CA ALA A 30 -16.68 8.41 -9.88
C ALA A 30 -17.18 8.67 -11.32
N GLU A 31 -17.13 7.66 -12.19
CA GLU A 31 -17.69 7.73 -13.53
C GLU A 31 -19.21 7.97 -13.51
N THR A 32 -19.96 7.21 -12.70
CA THR A 32 -21.42 7.35 -12.55
C THR A 32 -21.82 8.73 -12.04
N LEU A 33 -21.00 9.34 -11.17
CA LEU A 33 -21.24 10.69 -10.65
C LEU A 33 -20.75 11.82 -11.57
N GLY A 34 -20.15 11.49 -12.72
CA GLY A 34 -19.64 12.48 -13.67
C GLY A 34 -18.36 13.18 -13.23
N ALA A 35 -17.58 12.57 -12.33
CA ALA A 35 -16.30 13.15 -11.88
C ALA A 35 -15.22 13.10 -12.99
N PHE A 36 -15.34 12.17 -13.94
CA PHE A 36 -14.43 12.07 -15.07
C PHE A 36 -14.96 12.79 -16.30
N LYS A 37 -14.06 13.44 -17.04
CA LYS A 37 -14.36 14.05 -18.34
C LYS A 37 -14.46 13.02 -19.48
N LYS A 38 -14.00 11.78 -19.24
CA LYS A 38 -13.94 10.70 -20.22
C LYS A 38 -14.48 9.42 -19.60
N GLU A 39 -15.21 8.66 -20.40
CA GLU A 39 -15.64 7.30 -20.05
C GLU A 39 -14.44 6.34 -20.03
N ASP A 40 -14.60 5.20 -19.36
CA ASP A 40 -13.56 4.15 -19.23
C ASP A 40 -12.22 4.68 -18.70
N THR A 41 -12.27 5.71 -17.85
CA THR A 41 -11.07 6.29 -17.24
C THR A 41 -10.41 5.29 -16.30
N VAL A 42 -9.13 5.01 -16.54
CA VAL A 42 -8.27 4.22 -15.65
C VAL A 42 -7.48 5.17 -14.75
N LEU A 43 -7.72 5.09 -13.45
CA LEU A 43 -6.97 5.83 -12.45
C LEU A 43 -5.60 5.18 -12.22
N LYS A 44 -4.58 6.00 -12.02
CA LYS A 44 -3.27 5.58 -11.51
C LYS A 44 -3.16 6.02 -10.05
N TYR A 45 -3.00 5.08 -9.13
CA TYR A 45 -2.61 5.33 -7.75
C TYR A 45 -1.12 5.07 -7.60
N THR A 46 -0.36 6.14 -7.37
CA THR A 46 1.09 6.12 -7.18
C THR A 46 1.43 5.88 -5.71
N TYR A 47 2.69 5.53 -5.44
CA TYR A 47 3.15 5.51 -4.05
C TYR A 47 3.15 6.91 -3.42
N ILE A 48 3.29 7.97 -4.22
CA ILE A 48 3.18 9.35 -3.72
C ILE A 48 1.77 9.64 -3.16
N ASP A 49 0.71 9.06 -3.73
CA ASP A 49 -0.64 9.18 -3.16
C ASP A 49 -0.73 8.55 -1.76
N VAL A 50 -0.01 7.45 -1.54
CA VAL A 50 0.15 6.83 -0.21
C VAL A 50 0.93 7.75 0.73
N VAL A 51 2.01 8.38 0.26
CA VAL A 51 2.80 9.34 1.04
C VAL A 51 1.96 10.56 1.42
N LYS A 52 1.16 11.09 0.48
CA LYS A 52 0.24 12.21 0.72
C LYS A 52 -0.81 11.88 1.77
N MET A 53 -1.34 10.65 1.76
CA MET A 53 -2.30 10.18 2.76
C MET A 53 -1.64 9.94 4.13
N ALA A 54 -0.51 9.25 4.16
CA ALA A 54 0.17 8.87 5.41
C ALA A 54 1.03 10.01 6.02
N GLY A 55 1.33 11.05 5.24
CA GLY A 55 2.26 12.13 5.58
C GLY A 55 3.74 11.76 5.44
N HIS A 56 4.08 10.50 5.16
CA HIS A 56 5.46 10.03 5.11
C HIS A 56 5.63 8.72 4.31
N ALA A 57 6.87 8.44 3.92
CA ALA A 57 7.28 7.16 3.34
C ALA A 57 8.03 6.32 4.38
N CYS A 58 7.59 5.08 4.60
CA CYS A 58 8.23 4.14 5.52
C CYS A 58 8.05 2.68 5.05
N PRO A 59 8.81 1.73 5.63
CA PRO A 59 8.66 0.32 5.30
C PRO A 59 7.24 -0.23 5.46
N THR A 60 6.45 0.30 6.41
CA THR A 60 5.06 -0.11 6.61
C THR A 60 4.18 0.29 5.42
N THR A 61 4.19 1.56 5.02
CA THR A 61 3.36 2.04 3.91
C THR A 61 3.83 1.49 2.57
N ALA A 62 5.15 1.34 2.38
CA ALA A 62 5.73 0.69 1.22
C ALA A 62 5.31 -0.79 1.13
N GLY A 63 5.43 -1.55 2.23
CA GLY A 63 5.00 -2.94 2.30
C GLY A 63 3.51 -3.10 2.00
N ALA A 64 2.65 -2.25 2.56
CA ALA A 64 1.21 -2.27 2.27
C ALA A 64 0.90 -1.98 0.78
N PHE A 65 1.55 -0.97 0.20
CA PHE A 65 1.39 -0.66 -1.22
C PHE A 65 1.76 -1.86 -2.11
N LEU A 66 2.91 -2.48 -1.84
CA LEU A 66 3.39 -3.65 -2.58
C LEU A 66 2.50 -4.87 -2.38
N CYS A 67 2.06 -5.15 -1.14
CA CYS A 67 1.11 -6.24 -0.87
C CYS A 67 -0.17 -6.06 -1.67
N CYS A 68 -0.74 -4.85 -1.68
CA CYS A 68 -1.94 -4.56 -2.45
C CYS A 68 -1.70 -4.71 -3.97
N ARG A 69 -0.57 -4.21 -4.48
CA ARG A 69 -0.23 -4.29 -5.91
C ARG A 69 -0.11 -5.74 -6.37
N GLU A 70 0.63 -6.57 -5.62
CA GLU A 70 0.82 -7.98 -5.97
C GLU A 70 -0.46 -8.81 -5.77
N ALA A 71 -1.27 -8.50 -4.75
CA ALA A 71 -2.60 -9.09 -4.59
C ALA A 71 -3.50 -8.84 -5.81
N LEU A 72 -3.56 -7.59 -6.26
CA LEU A 72 -4.38 -7.20 -7.41
C LEU A 72 -3.88 -7.83 -8.71
N LYS A 73 -2.57 -7.85 -8.96
CA LYS A 73 -1.98 -8.56 -10.11
C LYS A 73 -2.37 -10.04 -10.15
N LYS A 74 -2.37 -10.71 -8.98
CA LYS A 74 -2.74 -12.13 -8.89
C LYS A 74 -4.24 -12.37 -9.09
N LEU A 75 -5.10 -11.49 -8.54
CA LEU A 75 -6.55 -11.57 -8.64
C LEU A 75 -7.09 -11.21 -10.04
N TYR A 76 -6.41 -10.29 -10.73
CA TYR A 76 -6.78 -9.76 -12.03
C TYR A 76 -5.60 -9.87 -13.02
N PRO A 77 -5.22 -11.10 -13.44
CA PRO A 77 -4.06 -11.29 -14.31
C PRO A 77 -4.24 -10.66 -15.69
N ASP A 78 -5.49 -10.65 -16.21
CA ASP A 78 -5.82 -10.22 -17.56
C ASP A 78 -6.84 -9.05 -17.60
N GLU A 79 -7.14 -8.46 -16.44
CA GLU A 79 -8.18 -7.45 -16.26
C GLU A 79 -7.67 -6.28 -15.42
N ILE A 80 -8.27 -5.09 -15.60
CA ILE A 80 -8.02 -3.95 -14.69
C ILE A 80 -8.96 -4.10 -13.49
N PRO A 81 -8.45 -4.13 -12.24
CA PRO A 81 -9.30 -4.25 -11.08
C PRO A 81 -10.26 -3.07 -10.93
N ILE A 82 -11.46 -3.35 -10.43
CA ILE A 82 -12.47 -2.33 -10.13
C ILE A 82 -12.31 -1.92 -8.67
N ARG A 83 -12.03 -0.63 -8.44
CA ARG A 83 -11.99 -0.08 -7.09
C ARG A 83 -13.37 -0.24 -6.47
N GLY A 84 -13.48 -1.04 -5.41
CA GLY A 84 -14.74 -1.31 -4.69
C GLY A 84 -15.25 -2.74 -4.80
N ASP A 85 -14.71 -3.52 -5.74
CA ASP A 85 -15.10 -4.91 -5.96
C ASP A 85 -14.13 -5.90 -5.29
N ILE A 86 -13.39 -5.43 -4.30
CA ILE A 86 -12.49 -6.23 -3.48
C ILE A 86 -12.89 -6.05 -2.01
N SER A 87 -13.10 -7.16 -1.30
CA SER A 87 -13.08 -7.19 0.16
C SER A 87 -11.71 -7.61 0.68
N ILE A 88 -11.32 -7.09 1.84
CA ILE A 88 -10.03 -7.35 2.48
C ILE A 88 -10.28 -7.77 3.93
N GLU A 89 -9.67 -8.88 4.33
CA GLU A 89 -9.55 -9.27 5.74
C GLU A 89 -8.10 -9.10 6.19
N ILE A 90 -7.89 -8.30 7.23
CA ILE A 90 -6.59 -8.07 7.87
C ILE A 90 -6.53 -8.96 9.11
N HIS A 91 -5.55 -9.87 9.17
CA HIS A 91 -5.36 -10.78 10.29
C HIS A 91 -4.56 -10.10 11.41
N GLY A 92 -5.25 -9.26 12.18
CA GLY A 92 -4.73 -8.46 13.29
C GLY A 92 -5.76 -7.45 13.77
N GLU A 93 -5.49 -6.81 14.91
CA GLU A 93 -6.37 -5.77 15.47
C GLU A 93 -6.01 -4.38 14.91
N PRO A 94 -7.00 -3.48 14.71
CA PRO A 94 -6.77 -2.18 14.08
C PRO A 94 -5.83 -1.25 14.88
N ASP A 95 -5.80 -1.36 16.21
CA ASP A 95 -4.95 -0.60 17.12
C ASP A 95 -3.67 -1.36 17.50
N GLU A 96 -3.46 -2.55 16.96
CA GLU A 96 -2.26 -3.33 17.19
C GLU A 96 -1.16 -2.99 16.15
N GLY A 97 -0.01 -2.56 16.66
CA GLY A 97 1.20 -2.35 15.86
C GLY A 97 0.93 -1.44 14.65
N VAL A 98 1.01 -2.02 13.45
CA VAL A 98 0.87 -1.28 12.18
C VAL A 98 -0.38 -1.66 11.38
N TYR A 99 -1.23 -2.56 11.88
CA TYR A 99 -2.38 -3.07 11.11
C TYR A 99 -3.36 -1.97 10.72
N GLY A 100 -3.64 -1.01 11.60
CA GLY A 100 -4.48 0.14 11.27
C GLY A 100 -3.91 1.00 10.15
N VAL A 101 -2.59 1.24 10.16
CA VAL A 101 -1.90 2.00 9.10
C VAL A 101 -2.01 1.27 7.76
N ILE A 102 -1.80 -0.04 7.75
CA ILE A 102 -1.95 -0.88 6.55
C ILE A 102 -3.38 -0.84 6.04
N GLY A 103 -4.37 -0.91 6.93
CA GLY A 103 -5.78 -0.81 6.56
C GLY A 103 -6.15 0.52 5.91
N GLN A 104 -5.54 1.64 6.33
CA GLN A 104 -5.72 2.94 5.67
C GLN A 104 -5.16 2.94 4.24
N VAL A 105 -3.97 2.36 4.03
CA VAL A 105 -3.38 2.21 2.69
C VAL A 105 -4.27 1.36 1.80
N PHE A 106 -4.76 0.21 2.29
CA PHE A 106 -5.68 -0.64 1.55
C PHE A 106 -7.00 0.08 1.22
N THR A 107 -7.56 0.84 2.17
CA THR A 107 -8.76 1.64 1.94
C THR A 107 -8.56 2.68 0.86
N LEU A 108 -7.43 3.40 0.87
CA LEU A 108 -7.08 4.38 -0.15
C LEU A 108 -7.10 3.72 -1.54
N LEU A 109 -6.34 2.63 -1.68
CA LEU A 109 -6.08 1.97 -2.95
C LEU A 109 -7.33 1.27 -3.50
N THR A 110 -7.98 0.39 -2.73
CA THR A 110 -9.07 -0.47 -3.22
C THR A 110 -10.45 0.10 -2.97
N GLY A 111 -10.58 1.12 -2.11
CA GLY A 111 -11.85 1.63 -1.62
C GLY A 111 -12.56 0.67 -0.65
N ALA A 112 -11.96 -0.48 -0.31
CA ALA A 112 -12.48 -1.35 0.73
C ALA A 112 -12.33 -0.67 2.09
N ALA A 113 -13.44 -0.30 2.72
CA ALA A 113 -13.42 0.48 3.96
C ALA A 113 -14.03 -0.32 5.12
N PRO A 114 -13.65 -0.01 6.38
CA PRO A 114 -14.27 -0.59 7.57
C PRO A 114 -15.71 -0.05 7.76
N ALA A 115 -16.23 -0.12 8.98
CA ALA A 115 -17.60 0.32 9.30
C ALA A 115 -17.88 1.81 8.98
N SER A 116 -16.83 2.62 8.82
CA SER A 116 -16.91 4.04 8.41
C SER A 116 -17.09 4.24 6.90
N GLY A 117 -17.06 3.18 6.10
CA GLY A 117 -17.15 3.29 4.65
C GLY A 117 -18.50 3.79 4.14
N PHE A 118 -18.51 4.24 2.89
CA PHE A 118 -19.71 4.67 2.18
C PHE A 118 -20.73 3.51 2.05
N ARG A 119 -22.00 3.76 2.39
CA ARG A 119 -23.05 2.72 2.35
C ARG A 119 -23.45 2.32 0.93
N GLY A 120 -23.10 3.12 -0.08
CA GLY A 120 -23.52 2.92 -1.46
C GLY A 120 -24.71 3.80 -1.85
N LEU A 121 -25.00 3.81 -3.15
CA LEU A 121 -26.22 4.37 -3.72
C LEU A 121 -27.14 3.21 -4.09
N GLY A 122 -28.17 2.98 -3.27
CA GLY A 122 -29.00 1.77 -3.38
C GLY A 122 -28.15 0.52 -3.18
N HIS A 123 -28.10 -0.35 -4.20
CA HIS A 123 -27.30 -1.58 -4.19
C HIS A 123 -25.90 -1.43 -4.80
N LYS A 124 -25.53 -0.25 -5.31
CA LYS A 124 -24.26 -0.01 -6.02
C LYS A 124 -23.24 0.75 -5.16
N PHE A 125 -21.96 0.56 -5.49
CA PHE A 125 -20.82 1.34 -4.99
C PHE A 125 -20.61 1.31 -3.46
N LYS A 126 -21.13 0.29 -2.77
CA LYS A 126 -20.90 0.10 -1.34
C LYS A 126 -19.40 -0.05 -1.07
N ARG A 127 -18.90 0.67 -0.07
CA ARG A 127 -17.51 0.60 0.43
C ARG A 127 -17.43 0.11 1.88
N LYS A 128 -18.50 0.35 2.63
CA LYS A 128 -18.64 -0.03 4.04
C LYS A 128 -18.48 -1.53 4.24
N ASP A 129 -17.78 -1.92 5.30
CA ASP A 129 -17.59 -3.31 5.73
C ASP A 129 -16.91 -4.21 4.70
N LEU A 130 -16.25 -3.63 3.68
CA LEU A 130 -15.43 -4.38 2.73
C LEU A 130 -14.03 -4.63 3.28
N LEU A 131 -13.55 -3.82 4.22
CA LEU A 131 -12.33 -4.08 4.97
C LEU A 131 -12.70 -4.49 6.39
N LYS A 132 -12.21 -5.63 6.84
CA LYS A 132 -12.43 -6.14 8.20
C LYS A 132 -11.12 -6.54 8.86
N PHE A 133 -11.11 -6.44 10.17
CA PHE A 133 -10.03 -6.91 11.02
C PHE A 133 -10.46 -8.23 11.68
N CYS A 134 -9.57 -9.20 11.67
CA CYS A 134 -9.79 -10.54 12.22
C CYS A 134 -8.80 -10.79 13.36
N LEU A 135 -9.32 -11.14 14.53
CA LEU A 135 -8.52 -11.37 15.75
C LEU A 135 -7.56 -12.55 15.62
N LYS A 136 -7.79 -13.45 14.65
CA LYS A 136 -6.96 -14.64 14.45
C LYS A 136 -5.77 -14.30 13.55
N LYS A 137 -4.59 -14.25 14.16
CA LYS A 137 -3.32 -14.21 13.45
C LYS A 137 -2.93 -15.58 12.92
N ASN A 138 -2.31 -15.59 11.75
CA ASN A 138 -1.75 -16.80 11.17
C ASN A 138 -0.33 -17.10 11.70
N ASP A 139 0.47 -16.06 12.00
CA ASP A 139 1.83 -16.13 12.53
C ASP A 139 2.11 -14.84 13.34
N SER A 140 2.92 -14.91 14.40
CA SER A 140 3.31 -13.75 15.20
C SER A 140 4.31 -12.83 14.51
N ASN A 141 5.09 -13.35 13.57
CA ASN A 141 6.20 -12.64 12.91
C ASN A 141 5.81 -12.08 11.54
N THR A 142 4.62 -12.41 11.04
CA THR A 142 4.17 -11.96 9.73
C THR A 142 2.79 -11.36 9.79
N LEU A 143 2.57 -10.37 8.94
CA LEU A 143 1.28 -9.74 8.74
C LEU A 143 0.57 -10.47 7.60
N SER A 144 -0.67 -10.91 7.80
CA SER A 144 -1.43 -11.63 6.77
C SER A 144 -2.68 -10.87 6.36
N PHE A 145 -3.00 -10.92 5.07
CA PHE A 145 -4.14 -10.22 4.49
C PHE A 145 -4.80 -11.08 3.42
N ASP A 146 -6.12 -11.27 3.50
CA ASP A 146 -6.88 -11.94 2.46
C ASP A 146 -7.57 -10.90 1.58
N PHE A 147 -7.25 -10.90 0.29
CA PHE A 147 -7.92 -10.09 -0.72
C PHE A 147 -8.88 -10.99 -1.50
N LYS A 148 -10.16 -10.64 -1.50
CA LYS A 148 -11.21 -11.41 -2.16
C LYS A 148 -11.98 -10.56 -3.16
N ARG A 149 -12.09 -11.05 -4.39
CA ARG A 149 -12.98 -10.51 -5.42
C ARG A 149 -14.44 -10.73 -5.04
N LEU A 150 -15.27 -9.70 -5.19
CA LEU A 150 -16.70 -9.80 -4.86
C LEU A 150 -17.54 -10.48 -5.94
N ASP A 151 -17.07 -10.48 -7.19
CA ASP A 151 -17.80 -11.03 -8.34
C ASP A 151 -17.72 -12.57 -8.43
N ASN A 152 -16.56 -13.14 -8.11
CA ASN A 152 -16.29 -14.58 -8.25
C ASN A 152 -15.74 -15.25 -6.98
N ASN A 153 -15.64 -14.53 -5.87
CA ASN A 153 -15.10 -15.01 -4.58
C ASN A 153 -13.65 -15.52 -4.60
N ARG A 154 -12.91 -15.37 -5.72
CA ARG A 154 -11.51 -15.76 -5.78
C ARG A 154 -10.72 -14.95 -4.74
N THR A 155 -9.97 -15.66 -3.91
CA THR A 155 -9.26 -15.10 -2.76
C THR A 155 -7.76 -15.40 -2.85
N VAL A 156 -6.95 -14.39 -2.60
CA VAL A 156 -5.50 -14.53 -2.43
C VAL A 156 -5.11 -14.11 -1.02
N CYS A 157 -4.26 -14.91 -0.40
CA CYS A 157 -3.66 -14.61 0.89
C CYS A 157 -2.26 -14.02 0.64
N VAL A 158 -2.00 -12.85 1.21
CA VAL A 158 -0.70 -12.18 1.18
C VAL A 158 -0.12 -12.18 2.58
N THR A 159 1.13 -12.64 2.69
CA THR A 159 1.92 -12.59 3.93
C THR A 159 3.09 -11.64 3.76
N TYR A 160 3.26 -10.71 4.70
CA TYR A 160 4.32 -9.72 4.74
C TYR A 160 5.16 -9.87 6.01
N ASP A 161 6.47 -10.04 5.85
CA ASP A 161 7.45 -10.20 6.93
C ASP A 161 8.43 -9.02 6.91
N PRO A 162 8.21 -7.97 7.73
CA PRO A 162 9.09 -6.81 7.76
C PRO A 162 10.49 -7.13 8.27
N GLY A 163 10.67 -8.24 9.00
CA GLY A 163 11.96 -8.69 9.52
C GLY A 163 12.87 -9.29 8.44
N LYS A 164 12.31 -9.69 7.29
CA LYS A 164 13.06 -10.26 6.16
C LYS A 164 13.39 -9.25 5.06
N ILE A 165 13.06 -7.97 5.23
CA ILE A 165 13.43 -6.92 4.27
C ILE A 165 14.96 -6.81 4.26
N PRO A 166 15.62 -7.00 3.10
CA PRO A 166 17.07 -6.98 3.04
C PRO A 166 17.59 -5.58 3.33
N PHE A 167 18.44 -5.45 4.35
CA PHE A 167 19.17 -4.23 4.65
C PHE A 167 20.50 -4.60 5.31
N ALA A 168 21.61 -3.99 4.85
CA ALA A 168 22.93 -4.34 5.35
C ALA A 168 23.01 -4.12 6.87
N ARG A 169 23.60 -5.07 7.61
CA ARG A 169 23.58 -5.07 9.07
C ARG A 169 24.21 -3.79 9.64
N GLU A 170 25.30 -3.33 9.06
CA GLU A 170 25.99 -2.11 9.47
C GLU A 170 25.07 -0.88 9.29
N LYS A 171 24.34 -0.82 8.16
CA LYS A 171 23.37 0.24 7.90
C LYS A 171 22.17 0.15 8.85
N ALA A 172 21.71 -1.05 9.18
CA ALA A 172 20.60 -1.26 10.10
C ALA A 172 20.94 -0.78 11.52
N VAL A 173 22.14 -1.13 12.02
CA VAL A 173 22.65 -0.65 13.32
C VAL A 173 22.75 0.87 13.31
N ARG A 174 23.38 1.44 12.28
CA ARG A 174 23.54 2.90 12.16
C ARG A 174 22.21 3.63 12.07
N LEU A 175 21.25 3.09 11.33
CA LEU A 175 19.90 3.65 11.23
C LEU A 175 19.19 3.67 12.58
N GLY A 176 19.37 2.63 13.41
CA GLY A 176 18.83 2.58 14.77
C GLY A 176 19.43 3.63 15.70
N GLU A 177 20.76 3.79 15.70
CA GLU A 177 21.44 4.84 16.48
C GLU A 177 20.98 6.24 16.08
N LEU A 178 20.84 6.48 14.78
CA LEU A 178 20.40 7.77 14.25
C LEU A 178 18.92 8.04 14.54
N LEU A 179 18.06 7.01 14.47
CA LEU A 179 16.65 7.13 14.77
C LEU A 179 16.43 7.66 16.19
N GLU A 180 17.12 7.08 17.17
CA GLU A 180 17.05 7.54 18.57
C GLU A 180 17.42 9.02 18.66
N LYS A 181 18.55 9.42 18.09
CA LYS A 181 18.99 10.83 18.10
C LYS A 181 18.01 11.76 17.39
N VAL A 182 17.39 11.33 16.29
CA VAL A 182 16.43 12.15 15.54
C VAL A 182 15.15 12.35 16.33
N VAL A 183 14.61 11.28 16.92
CA VAL A 183 13.36 11.32 17.71
C VAL A 183 13.53 12.16 18.98
N TRP A 184 14.70 12.07 19.63
CA TRP A 184 15.02 12.89 20.80
C TRP A 184 15.60 14.26 20.47
N GLU A 185 15.53 14.70 19.21
CA GLU A 185 16.02 16.00 18.72
C GLU A 185 17.50 16.28 19.02
N ALA A 186 18.29 15.25 19.30
CA ALA A 186 19.70 15.29 19.65
C ALA A 186 20.64 15.16 18.44
N ALA A 187 20.11 14.78 17.27
CA ALA A 187 20.90 14.58 16.05
C ALA A 187 21.44 15.92 15.50
N LYS A 188 22.74 15.96 15.19
CA LYS A 188 23.35 17.05 14.43
C LYS A 188 22.81 17.12 13.01
N LYS A 189 23.04 18.23 12.31
CA LYS A 189 22.59 18.42 10.92
C LYS A 189 23.01 17.27 10.00
N ASP A 190 24.27 16.87 10.05
CA ASP A 190 24.80 15.81 9.18
C ASP A 190 24.22 14.44 9.55
N GLU A 191 24.01 14.18 10.84
CA GLU A 191 23.35 12.95 11.32
C GLU A 191 21.89 12.85 10.86
N ARG A 192 21.16 13.98 10.83
CA ARG A 192 19.79 14.02 10.29
C ARG A 192 19.78 13.73 8.79
N ILE A 193 20.73 14.28 8.03
CA ILE A 193 20.85 14.01 6.59
C ILE A 193 21.20 12.53 6.35
N GLU A 194 22.14 11.98 7.12
CA GLU A 194 22.50 10.56 7.07
C GLU A 194 21.30 9.66 7.36
N PHE A 195 20.53 9.97 8.41
CA PHE A 195 19.30 9.26 8.75
C PHE A 195 18.30 9.25 7.59
N GLN A 196 18.03 10.43 7.01
CA GLN A 196 17.10 10.57 5.89
C GLN A 196 17.54 9.75 4.67
N ASN A 197 18.85 9.74 4.38
CA ASN A 197 19.41 9.00 3.26
C ASN A 197 19.31 7.49 3.49
N LEU A 198 19.69 6.99 4.67
CA LEU A 198 19.59 5.56 5.00
C LEU A 198 18.14 5.08 5.04
N TRP A 199 17.23 5.88 5.59
CA TRP A 199 15.81 5.56 5.63
C TRP A 199 15.22 5.46 4.22
N MET A 200 15.50 6.45 3.38
CA MET A 200 15.00 6.47 2.00
C MET A 200 15.69 5.44 1.10
N GLU A 201 16.94 5.09 1.37
CA GLU A 201 17.62 3.96 0.73
C GLU A 201 16.84 2.67 0.97
N LYS A 202 16.48 2.37 2.23
CA LYS A 202 15.69 1.19 2.57
C LYS A 202 14.33 1.18 1.86
N VAL A 203 13.65 2.32 1.79
CA VAL A 203 12.35 2.46 1.10
C VAL A 203 12.51 2.29 -0.42
N ARG A 204 13.57 2.85 -1.01
CA ARG A 204 13.91 2.69 -2.44
C ARG A 204 14.18 1.23 -2.79
N ASP A 205 14.96 0.53 -1.97
CA ASP A 205 15.27 -0.89 -2.16
C ASP A 205 14.02 -1.78 -2.13
N MET A 206 13.02 -1.39 -1.34
CA MET A 206 11.72 -2.08 -1.30
C MET A 206 10.87 -1.81 -2.54
N LEU A 207 10.77 -0.56 -2.98
CA LEU A 207 9.76 -0.13 -3.96
C LEU A 207 10.23 -0.14 -5.42
N VAL A 208 11.50 0.18 -5.66
CA VAL A 208 12.07 0.33 -7.01
C VAL A 208 12.88 -0.89 -7.37
N GLU A 209 13.78 -1.31 -6.47
CA GLU A 209 14.63 -2.48 -6.70
C GLU A 209 13.88 -3.80 -6.42
N GLU A 210 12.75 -3.72 -5.70
CA GLU A 210 11.94 -4.86 -5.25
C GLU A 210 12.80 -6.00 -4.68
N LYS A 211 13.85 -5.61 -3.94
CA LYS A 211 14.98 -6.48 -3.65
C LYS A 211 14.54 -7.68 -2.84
N GLU A 212 14.76 -8.86 -3.42
CA GLU A 212 14.39 -10.14 -2.83
C GLU A 212 12.92 -10.20 -2.34
N MET A 213 11.99 -9.51 -3.02
CA MET A 213 10.59 -9.35 -2.58
C MET A 213 9.93 -10.67 -2.16
N ASN A 214 10.16 -11.75 -2.90
CA ASN A 214 9.61 -13.08 -2.59
C ASN A 214 10.04 -13.67 -1.22
N ARG A 215 11.07 -13.12 -0.57
CA ARG A 215 11.51 -13.54 0.76
C ARG A 215 10.66 -12.93 1.87
N TRP A 216 10.08 -11.75 1.63
CA TRP A 216 9.38 -10.95 2.64
C TRP A 216 7.94 -10.60 2.25
N ILE A 217 7.52 -10.77 1.00
CA ILE A 217 6.12 -10.86 0.57
C ILE A 217 5.90 -12.24 -0.05
N LYS A 218 4.89 -12.97 0.42
CA LYS A 218 4.42 -14.22 -0.18
C LYS A 218 2.96 -14.07 -0.54
N ILE A 219 2.58 -14.61 -1.69
CA ILE A 219 1.20 -14.63 -2.16
C ILE A 219 0.81 -16.04 -2.58
N GLY A 220 -0.36 -16.50 -2.11
CA GLY A 220 -0.92 -17.79 -2.46
C GLY A 220 -2.42 -17.69 -2.70
N GLU A 221 -2.96 -18.59 -3.52
CA GLU A 221 -4.41 -18.73 -3.59
C GLU A 221 -4.91 -19.41 -2.32
N LYS A 222 -6.01 -18.88 -1.77
CA LYS A 222 -6.71 -19.54 -0.69
C LYS A 222 -7.74 -20.46 -1.35
N ASN A 223 -7.37 -21.73 -1.52
CA ASN A 223 -8.31 -22.75 -1.90
C ASN A 223 -9.26 -22.95 -0.70
N GLU A 224 -10.56 -22.76 -0.92
CA GLU A 224 -11.60 -23.09 0.06
C GLU A 224 -11.64 -24.60 0.34
#